data_AF-A0A2K8V7N6-F1
#
_entry.id   AF-A0A2K8V7N6-F1
#
_cell.length_a   1.000
_cell.length_b   1.000
_cell.length_c   1.000
_cell.angle_alpha   90.00
_cell.angle_beta   90.00
_cell.angle_gamma   90.00
#
_symmetry.space_group_name_H-M   'P 1'
#
loop_
_entity.id
_entity.type
_entity.pdbx_description
1 polymer ?
#
loop_
_entity_poly.entity_id
_entity_poly.type
_entity_poly.pdbx_seq_one_letter_code
_entity_poly.pdbx_strand_id
1 'polypeptide(L)'
;MIIDECFSSKSPSLATIIREKGHQFSEGFLSAWLINLNEILNLNKPMTETQIILCVSEILSNYNSLKIADLTLLFKRIMAGEFGEFYESISIPKVLTFFRTYNEERMNRAYEINNAKHLEHKSNDPMNISKNVKRIWKGTPSS
;
A
#
# COMPACT_ATOMS: atom_id res chain seq x y z
N MET A 1 0.05 -0.84 -12.62
CA MET A 1 -0.36 -1.19 -11.25
C MET A 1 -0.36 0.05 -10.42
N ILE A 2 -1.51 0.36 -9.83
CA ILE A 2 -1.75 1.49 -8.94
C ILE A 2 -2.29 0.97 -7.61
N ILE A 3 -2.34 1.82 -6.58
CA ILE A 3 -2.78 1.44 -5.23
C ILE A 3 -4.17 0.77 -5.23
N ASP A 4 -5.09 1.23 -6.08
CA ASP A 4 -6.45 0.67 -6.18
C ASP A 4 -6.44 -0.80 -6.62
N GLU A 5 -5.56 -1.15 -7.55
CA GLU A 5 -5.39 -2.54 -7.98
C GLU A 5 -4.87 -3.41 -6.83
N CYS A 6 -3.98 -2.88 -5.98
CA CYS A 6 -3.46 -3.57 -4.81
C CYS A 6 -4.56 -3.92 -3.79
N PHE A 7 -5.55 -3.04 -3.60
CA PHE A 7 -6.70 -3.36 -2.74
C PHE A 7 -7.51 -4.55 -3.26
N SER A 8 -7.79 -4.57 -4.56
CA SER A 8 -8.56 -5.63 -5.24
C SER A 8 -7.78 -6.95 -5.42
N SER A 9 -6.45 -6.90 -5.28
CA SER A 9 -5.60 -8.08 -5.45
C SER A 9 -5.95 -9.21 -4.47
N LYS A 10 -5.94 -10.44 -5.00
CA LYS A 10 -6.09 -11.68 -4.22
C LYS A 10 -4.80 -12.13 -3.53
N SER A 11 -3.69 -11.40 -3.72
CA SER A 11 -2.43 -11.74 -3.09
C SER A 11 -2.49 -11.59 -1.56
N PRO A 12 -1.82 -12.48 -0.81
CA PRO A 12 -1.86 -12.46 0.65
C PRO A 12 -1.17 -11.22 1.21
N SER A 13 -1.57 -10.82 2.43
CA SER A 13 -0.85 -9.84 3.24
C SER A 13 0.38 -10.45 3.90
N LEU A 14 1.33 -9.62 4.32
CA LEU A 14 2.46 -10.06 5.16
C LEU A 14 1.96 -10.77 6.43
N ALA A 15 0.92 -10.27 7.08
CA ALA A 15 0.27 -10.94 8.22
C ALA A 15 -0.26 -12.34 7.85
N THR A 16 -0.82 -12.49 6.65
CA THR A 16 -1.31 -13.78 6.15
C THR A 16 -0.15 -14.76 5.93
N ILE A 17 0.96 -14.28 5.34
CA ILE A 17 2.16 -15.10 5.11
C ILE A 17 2.77 -15.54 6.44
N ILE A 18 2.90 -14.65 7.42
CA ILE A 18 3.40 -14.98 8.77
C ILE A 18 2.54 -16.07 9.40
N ARG A 19 1.21 -15.94 9.32
CA ARG A 19 0.27 -16.90 9.89
C ARG A 19 0.35 -18.27 9.21
N GLU A 20 0.50 -18.32 7.88
CA GLU A 20 0.41 -19.56 7.10
C GLU A 20 1.75 -20.27 6.89
N LYS A 21 2.86 -19.51 6.90
CA LYS A 21 4.21 -20.01 6.60
C LYS A 21 5.20 -19.83 7.74
N GLY A 22 4.82 -19.09 8.78
CA GLY A 22 5.66 -18.82 9.94
C GLY A 22 6.57 -17.61 9.76
N HIS A 23 7.14 -17.18 10.88
CA HIS A 23 7.99 -15.99 10.96
C HIS A 23 9.28 -16.14 10.15
N GLN A 24 10.01 -17.25 10.33
CA GLN A 24 11.29 -17.50 9.66
C GLN A 24 11.16 -17.50 8.13
N PHE A 25 10.07 -18.09 7.60
CA PHE A 25 9.79 -18.03 6.16
C PHE A 25 9.54 -16.59 5.70
N SER A 26 8.78 -15.82 6.48
CA SER A 26 8.43 -14.43 6.15
C SER A 26 9.66 -13.52 6.16
N GLU A 27 10.59 -13.76 7.09
CA GLU A 27 11.88 -13.08 7.14
C GLU A 27 12.73 -13.40 5.91
N GLY A 28 12.87 -14.69 5.56
CA GLY A 28 13.61 -15.10 4.35
C GLY A 28 12.97 -14.56 3.07
N PHE A 29 11.63 -14.61 2.97
CA PHE A 29 10.88 -14.06 1.85
C PHE A 29 11.18 -12.57 1.66
N LEU A 30 11.04 -11.75 2.71
CA LEU A 30 11.27 -10.31 2.59
C LEU A 30 12.77 -9.95 2.46
N SER A 31 13.66 -10.76 3.03
CA SER A 31 15.10 -10.61 2.84
C SER A 31 15.48 -10.77 1.37
N ALA A 32 14.88 -11.73 0.66
CA ALA A 32 15.10 -11.90 -0.78
C ALA A 32 14.70 -10.64 -1.59
N TRP A 33 13.64 -9.94 -1.19
CA TRP A 33 13.28 -8.66 -1.80
C TRP A 33 14.35 -7.59 -1.59
N LEU A 34 14.86 -7.43 -0.36
CA LEU A 34 15.89 -6.42 -0.06
C LEU A 34 17.25 -6.76 -0.67
N ILE A 35 17.60 -8.04 -0.76
CA ILE A 35 18.80 -8.50 -1.49
C ILE A 35 18.67 -8.12 -2.97
N ASN A 36 17.53 -8.42 -3.60
CA ASN A 36 17.30 -8.05 -4.99
C ASN A 36 17.33 -6.53 -5.20
N LEU A 37 16.83 -5.76 -4.24
CA LEU A 37 16.92 -4.30 -4.28
C LEU A 37 18.37 -3.80 -4.22
N ASN A 38 19.20 -4.37 -3.34
CA ASN A 38 20.63 -4.07 -3.28
C ASN A 38 21.32 -4.32 -4.63
N GLU A 39 21.01 -5.45 -5.29
CA GLU A 39 21.59 -5.82 -6.59
C GLU A 39 21.18 -4.86 -7.70
N ILE A 40 19.88 -4.53 -7.79
CA ILE A 40 19.34 -3.67 -8.86
C ILE A 40 19.84 -2.23 -8.72
N LEU A 41 19.94 -1.72 -7.49
CA LEU A 41 20.38 -0.34 -7.25
C LEU A 41 21.88 -0.15 -7.44
N ASN A 42 22.67 -1.23 -7.58
CA ASN A 42 24.12 -1.20 -7.79
C ASN A 42 24.86 -0.21 -6.86
N LEU A 43 24.56 -0.30 -5.58
CA LEU A 43 25.01 0.69 -4.58
C LEU A 43 26.50 0.54 -4.27
N ASN A 44 27.19 1.66 -4.05
CA ASN A 44 28.58 1.66 -3.55
C ASN A 44 28.69 1.02 -2.15
N LYS A 45 27.63 1.17 -1.34
CA LYS A 45 27.52 0.60 0.01
C LYS A 45 26.15 -0.09 0.15
N PRO A 46 26.01 -1.35 -0.30
CA PRO A 46 24.79 -2.10 -0.11
C PRO A 46 24.58 -2.44 1.38
N MET A 47 23.34 -2.70 1.79
CA MET A 47 23.08 -3.18 3.15
C MET A 47 23.74 -4.55 3.37
N THR A 48 24.36 -4.74 4.53
CA THR A 48 24.87 -6.05 4.95
C THR A 48 23.72 -7.01 5.28
N GLU A 49 23.99 -8.31 5.32
CA GLU A 49 22.99 -9.32 5.70
C GLU A 49 22.33 -9.03 7.06
N THR A 50 23.12 -8.64 8.07
CA THR A 50 22.59 -8.23 9.39
C THR A 50 21.67 -7.02 9.28
N GLN A 51 22.02 -6.02 8.46
CA GLN A 51 21.18 -4.84 8.26
C GLN A 51 19.88 -5.18 7.53
N ILE A 52 19.93 -6.12 6.58
CA ILE A 52 18.75 -6.65 5.88
C ILE A 52 17.82 -7.32 6.88
N ILE A 53 18.33 -8.22 7.72
CA ILE A 53 17.52 -8.94 8.72
C ILE A 53 16.86 -7.95 9.70
N LEU A 54 17.62 -6.96 10.21
CA LEU A 54 17.07 -5.93 11.08
C LEU A 54 15.98 -5.11 10.39
N CYS A 55 16.21 -4.72 9.13
CA CYS A 55 15.23 -3.98 8.34
C CYS A 55 13.95 -4.79 8.10
N VAL A 56 14.10 -6.08 7.78
CA VAL A 56 12.98 -7.01 7.59
C VAL A 56 12.14 -7.15 8.85
N SER A 57 12.77 -7.30 10.01
CA SER A 57 12.07 -7.37 11.30
C SER A 57 11.21 -6.13 11.55
N GLU A 58 11.76 -4.93 11.30
CA GLU A 58 11.02 -3.68 11.38
C GLU A 58 9.86 -3.62 10.38
N ILE A 59 10.05 -4.11 9.16
CA ILE A 59 9.01 -4.07 8.14
C ILE A 59 7.85 -5.02 8.51
N LEU A 60 8.16 -6.25 8.92
CA LEU A 60 7.16 -7.25 9.30
C LEU A 60 6.34 -6.79 10.51
N SER A 61 6.98 -6.08 11.46
CA SER A 61 6.32 -5.54 12.64
C SER A 61 5.36 -4.39 12.33
N ASN A 62 5.78 -3.46 11.47
CA ASN A 62 5.05 -2.20 11.25
C ASN A 62 4.11 -2.22 10.04
N TYR A 63 4.33 -3.08 9.06
CA TYR A 63 3.63 -3.05 7.76
C TYR A 63 2.94 -4.38 7.42
N ASN A 64 2.54 -5.16 8.43
CA ASN A 64 1.90 -6.47 8.27
C ASN A 64 0.62 -6.47 7.38
N SER A 65 -0.04 -5.32 7.24
CA SER A 65 -1.27 -5.16 6.44
C SER A 65 -1.01 -5.05 4.93
N LEU A 66 0.23 -4.83 4.51
CA LEU A 66 0.61 -4.75 3.10
C LEU A 66 0.52 -6.12 2.43
N LYS A 67 -0.03 -6.15 1.23
CA LYS A 67 -0.11 -7.32 0.34
C LYS A 67 1.15 -7.49 -0.49
N ILE A 68 1.37 -8.68 -1.05
CA ILE A 68 2.44 -8.88 -2.05
C ILE A 68 2.28 -7.91 -3.24
N ALA A 69 1.04 -7.57 -3.61
CA ALA A 69 0.79 -6.57 -4.65
C ALA A 69 1.27 -5.17 -4.24
N ASP A 70 1.15 -4.82 -2.94
CA ASP A 70 1.68 -3.57 -2.39
C ASP A 70 3.22 -3.56 -2.45
N LEU A 71 3.88 -4.65 -2.04
CA LEU A 71 5.35 -4.78 -2.13
C LEU A 71 5.83 -4.67 -3.57
N THR A 72 5.15 -5.34 -4.50
CA THR A 72 5.49 -5.28 -5.93
C THR A 72 5.38 -3.86 -6.48
N LEU A 73 4.34 -3.10 -6.07
CA LEU A 73 4.17 -1.72 -6.50
C LEU A 73 5.25 -0.83 -5.90
N LEU A 74 5.47 -0.95 -4.58
CA LEU A 74 6.49 -0.20 -3.86
C LEU A 74 7.87 -0.36 -4.51
N PHE A 75 8.31 -1.59 -4.73
CA PHE A 75 9.64 -1.85 -5.30
C PHE A 75 9.75 -1.36 -6.74
N LYS A 76 8.69 -1.45 -7.55
CA LYS A 76 8.65 -0.84 -8.89
C LYS A 76 8.85 0.67 -8.83
N ARG A 77 8.20 1.35 -7.90
CA ARG A 77 8.31 2.81 -7.70
C ARG A 77 9.69 3.21 -7.19
N ILE A 78 10.30 2.41 -6.32
CA ILE A 78 11.69 2.59 -5.87
C ILE A 78 12.64 2.50 -7.08
N MET A 79 12.52 1.44 -7.90
CA MET A 79 13.35 1.28 -9.10
C MET A 79 13.13 2.39 -10.14
N ALA A 80 11.92 2.95 -10.22
CA ALA A 80 11.61 4.09 -11.08
C ALA A 80 12.13 5.44 -10.55
N GLY A 81 12.74 5.48 -9.36
CA GLY A 81 13.28 6.69 -8.76
C GLY A 81 12.23 7.63 -8.16
N GLU A 82 10.99 7.17 -7.97
CA GLU A 82 9.88 8.02 -7.46
C GLU A 82 10.11 8.52 -6.02
N PHE A 83 11.02 7.89 -5.28
CA PHE A 83 11.40 8.28 -3.91
C PHE A 83 12.69 9.13 -3.86
N GLY A 84 13.11 9.68 -5.01
CA GLY A 84 14.31 10.48 -5.16
C GLY A 84 15.56 9.65 -5.44
N GLU A 85 16.71 10.32 -5.52
CA GLU A 85 17.97 9.72 -5.97
C GLU A 85 18.71 8.98 -4.85
N PHE A 86 19.40 7.88 -5.21
CA PHE A 86 20.07 6.95 -4.31
C PHE A 86 21.59 7.02 -4.50
N TYR A 87 22.18 8.19 -4.25
CA TYR A 87 23.53 8.46 -4.76
C TYR A 87 24.66 7.61 -4.18
N GLU A 88 24.54 7.07 -2.96
CA GLU A 88 25.68 6.36 -2.35
C GLU A 88 25.35 5.13 -1.48
N SER A 89 24.17 5.06 -0.87
CA SER A 89 23.81 3.93 0.00
C SER A 89 22.30 3.83 0.21
N ILE A 90 21.80 2.62 0.43
CA ILE A 90 20.47 2.38 0.98
C ILE A 90 20.64 1.95 2.44
N SER A 91 20.15 2.77 3.37
CA SER A 91 20.22 2.47 4.80
C SER A 91 18.86 1.99 5.31
N ILE A 92 18.83 1.32 6.46
CA ILE A 92 17.58 0.88 7.10
C ILE A 92 16.58 2.05 7.22
N PRO A 93 16.95 3.24 7.74
CA PRO A 93 16.03 4.38 7.80
C PRO A 93 15.46 4.77 6.44
N LYS A 94 16.28 4.73 5.38
CA LYS A 94 15.86 5.09 4.02
C LYS A 94 14.84 4.08 3.48
N VAL A 95 15.05 2.78 3.68
CA VAL A 95 14.06 1.74 3.31
C VAL A 95 12.76 1.97 4.06
N LEU A 96 12.83 2.18 5.38
CA LEU A 96 11.64 2.43 6.19
C LEU A 96 10.89 3.70 5.79
N THR A 97 11.58 4.73 5.28
CA THR A 97 10.92 5.89 4.67
C THR A 97 10.08 5.49 3.46
N PHE A 98 10.57 4.64 2.56
CA PHE A 98 9.79 4.19 1.39
C PHE A 98 8.50 3.47 1.81
N PHE A 99 8.62 2.55 2.78
CA PHE A 99 7.45 1.84 3.32
C PHE A 99 6.47 2.79 4.00
N ARG A 100 6.97 3.76 4.78
CA ARG A 100 6.14 4.78 5.43
C ARG A 100 5.38 5.62 4.41
N THR A 101 6.08 6.23 3.46
CA THR A 101 5.48 7.08 2.42
C THR A 101 4.42 6.31 1.62
N TYR A 102 4.75 5.09 1.17
CA TYR A 102 3.79 4.25 0.46
C TYR A 102 2.56 3.91 1.31
N ASN A 103 2.77 3.56 2.58
CA ASN A 103 1.68 3.20 3.47
C ASN A 103 0.77 4.39 3.79
N GLU A 104 1.33 5.59 3.95
CA GLU A 104 0.56 6.84 4.11
C GLU A 104 -0.31 7.11 2.88
N GLU A 105 0.26 7.02 1.67
CA GLU A 105 -0.50 7.16 0.41
C GLU A 105 -1.61 6.12 0.31
N ARG A 106 -1.33 4.86 0.66
CA ARG A 106 -2.31 3.78 0.68
C ARG A 106 -3.43 4.04 1.67
N MET A 107 -3.11 4.53 2.87
CA MET A 107 -4.10 4.87 3.90
C MET A 107 -5.00 6.03 3.45
N ASN A 108 -4.41 7.07 2.88
CA ASN A 108 -5.16 8.20 2.32
C ASN A 108 -6.11 7.74 1.22
N ARG A 109 -5.63 6.88 0.31
CA ARG A 109 -6.47 6.34 -0.76
C ARG A 109 -7.62 5.47 -0.24
N ALA A 110 -7.37 4.65 0.77
CA ALA A 110 -8.41 3.87 1.43
C ALA A 110 -9.47 4.78 2.09
N TYR A 111 -9.04 5.87 2.73
CA TYR A 111 -9.92 6.86 3.32
C TYR A 111 -10.80 7.53 2.25
N GLU A 112 -10.24 7.96 1.13
CA GLU A 112 -10.99 8.56 0.02
C GLU A 112 -12.06 7.61 -0.53
N ILE A 113 -11.71 6.35 -0.77
CA ILE A 113 -12.65 5.32 -1.29
C ILE A 113 -13.79 5.12 -0.31
N ASN A 114 -13.50 5.01 0.99
CA ASN A 114 -14.52 4.83 2.01
C ASN A 114 -15.42 6.07 2.15
N ASN A 115 -14.84 7.27 2.13
CA ASN A 115 -15.59 8.51 2.20
C ASN A 115 -16.52 8.68 0.97
N ALA A 116 -16.04 8.37 -0.23
CA ALA A 116 -16.84 8.39 -1.44
C ALA A 116 -18.06 7.44 -1.33
N LYS A 117 -17.83 6.20 -0.88
CA LYS A 117 -18.92 5.24 -0.62
C LYS A 117 -19.92 5.76 0.42
N HIS A 118 -19.43 6.32 1.53
CA HIS A 118 -20.32 6.90 2.55
C HIS A 118 -21.19 8.03 2.00
N LEU A 119 -20.64 8.90 1.15
CA LEU A 119 -21.39 9.99 0.50
C LEU A 119 -22.43 9.46 -0.50
N GLU A 120 -22.09 8.43 -1.29
CA GLU A 120 -23.03 7.75 -2.19
C GLU A 120 -24.18 7.13 -1.42
N HIS A 121 -23.90 6.39 -0.34
CA HIS A 121 -24.93 5.81 0.53
C HIS A 121 -25.85 6.88 1.13
N LYS A 122 -25.31 8.01 1.60
CA LYS A 122 -26.10 9.13 2.14
C LYS A 122 -26.94 9.85 1.07
N SER A 123 -26.47 9.87 -0.17
CA SER A 123 -27.23 10.44 -1.31
C SER A 123 -28.37 9.52 -1.76
N ASN A 124 -28.17 8.21 -1.67
CA ASN A 124 -29.14 7.20 -2.09
C ASN A 124 -30.10 6.78 -0.96
N ASP A 125 -30.00 7.40 0.22
CA ASP A 125 -30.91 7.16 1.34
C ASP A 125 -32.33 7.66 1.00
N PRO A 126 -33.34 6.77 0.90
CA PRO A 126 -34.72 7.15 0.61
C PRO A 126 -35.31 8.07 1.69
N MET A 127 -34.77 8.08 2.90
CA MET A 127 -35.18 8.95 4.01
C MET A 127 -34.62 10.39 3.88
N ASN A 128 -33.75 10.66 2.90
CA ASN A 128 -33.29 12.01 2.55
C ASN A 128 -34.34 12.75 1.70
N ILE A 129 -35.51 12.99 2.29
CA ILE A 129 -36.73 13.53 1.65
C ILE A 129 -36.44 14.87 0.92
N SER A 130 -35.57 15.71 1.48
CA SER A 130 -35.28 17.06 0.93
C SER A 130 -34.68 17.05 -0.49
N LYS A 131 -33.86 16.04 -0.83
CA LYS A 131 -33.25 15.92 -2.17
C LYS A 131 -34.11 15.10 -3.13
N ASN A 132 -34.84 14.09 -2.63
CA ASN A 132 -35.72 13.25 -3.43
C ASN A 132 -36.98 13.99 -3.92
N VAL A 133 -37.53 14.92 -3.13
CA VAL A 133 -38.71 15.72 -3.54
C VAL A 133 -38.45 16.53 -4.81
N LYS A 134 -37.25 17.09 -5.00
CA LYS A 134 -36.89 17.82 -6.24
C LYS A 134 -36.81 16.91 -7.47
N ARG A 135 -36.49 15.63 -7.28
CA ARG A 135 -36.43 14.64 -8.38
C ARG A 135 -37.82 14.17 -8.80
N ILE A 136 -38.71 13.96 -7.81
CA ILE A 136 -40.10 13.55 -8.03
C ILE A 136 -40.90 14.69 -8.69
N TRP A 137 -40.72 15.92 -8.23
CA TRP A 137 -41.51 17.06 -8.72
C TRP A 137 -41.14 17.51 -10.15
N LYS A 138 -39.89 17.30 -10.58
CA LYS A 138 -39.45 17.58 -11.97
C LYS A 138 -39.91 16.54 -13.01
N GLY A 139 -40.52 15.43 -12.57
CA GLY A 139 -40.98 14.34 -13.44
C GLY A 139 -42.48 14.34 -13.75
N THR A 140 -43.26 15.23 -13.14
CA THR A 140 -44.70 15.36 -13.42
C THR A 140 -44.91 16.31 -14.60
N PRO A 141 -45.41 15.85 -15.77
CA PRO A 141 -45.84 16.76 -16.82
C PRO A 141 -47.01 17.58 -16.27
N SER A 142 -46.89 18.91 -16.35
CA SER A 142 -48.03 19.81 -16.14
C SER A 142 -49.11 19.44 -17.15
N SER A 143 -50.21 18.87 -16.65
CA SER A 143 -51.45 18.64 -17.41
C SER A 143 -52.12 19.97 -17.77
#